data_AF-A0A956K5P7-F1
#
_entry.id   AF-A0A956K5P7-F1
#
_cell.length_a   1.000
_cell.length_b   1.000
_cell.length_c   1.000
_cell.angle_alpha   90.00
_cell.angle_beta   90.00
_cell.angle_gamma   90.00
#
_symmetry.space_group_name_H-M   'P 1'
#
loop_
_entity.id
_entity.type
_entity.pdbx_description
1 polymer ?
#
loop_
_entity_poly.entity_id
_entity_poly.type
_entity_poly.pdbx_seq_one_letter_code
_entity_poly.pdbx_strand_id
1 'polypeptide(L)'
;MSDFESGDPSDPSAASRPSDERLRQVFNVLERHVETRYGIPVLIKDVPDPFAGDLDGAEIHIDYDEDIESAVFIIAHLFGHTVQWNSCERARELGYQFLQNPGEELLAELVDYERDACRYSIQLFHEAGVHD
;
A
#
# COMPACT_ATOMS: atom_id res chain seq x y z
N MET A 1 -37.57 -12.66 14.29
CA MET A 1 -36.34 -12.57 15.09
C MET A 1 -35.45 -13.69 14.60
N SER A 2 -34.61 -13.41 13.60
CA SER A 2 -33.62 -14.37 13.10
C SER A 2 -32.39 -14.24 13.97
N ASP A 3 -32.07 -15.31 14.69
CA ASP A 3 -30.83 -15.44 15.43
C ASP A 3 -29.65 -15.27 14.48
N PHE A 4 -28.78 -14.31 14.82
CA PHE A 4 -27.48 -14.11 14.18
C PHE A 4 -26.63 -15.31 14.61
N GLU A 5 -26.37 -16.24 13.69
CA GLU A 5 -25.53 -17.40 13.96
C GLU A 5 -24.18 -16.94 14.53
N SER A 6 -23.93 -17.31 15.78
CA SER A 6 -22.62 -17.22 16.41
C SER A 6 -21.65 -18.08 15.61
N GLY A 7 -20.72 -17.43 14.91
CA GLY A 7 -19.66 -18.11 14.18
C GLY A 7 -18.92 -19.14 15.05
N ASP A 8 -18.60 -20.27 14.45
CA ASP A 8 -17.87 -21.37 15.08
C ASP A 8 -16.48 -20.89 15.53
N PRO A 9 -16.14 -20.94 16.84
CA PRO A 9 -14.82 -20.52 17.34
C PRO A 9 -13.67 -21.44 16.87
N SER A 10 -13.96 -22.50 16.10
CA SER A 10 -12.99 -23.43 15.54
C SER A 10 -12.73 -23.27 14.03
N ASP A 11 -13.27 -22.23 13.38
CA ASP A 11 -12.99 -21.95 11.97
C ASP A 11 -11.55 -21.40 11.78
N PRO A 12 -10.63 -22.15 11.12
CA PRO A 12 -9.27 -21.68 10.85
C PRO A 12 -9.20 -20.56 9.80
N SER A 13 -10.32 -20.24 9.13
CA SER A 13 -10.45 -19.15 8.15
C SER A 13 -10.79 -17.80 8.79
N ALA A 14 -11.10 -17.74 10.08
CA ALA A 14 -11.26 -16.50 10.81
C ALA A 14 -9.89 -16.00 11.31
N ALA A 15 -8.97 -15.69 10.40
CA ALA A 15 -7.77 -14.97 10.76
C ALA A 15 -8.20 -13.61 11.35
N SER A 16 -8.16 -13.50 12.68
CA SER A 16 -8.40 -12.25 13.37
C SER A 16 -7.40 -11.22 12.83
N ARG A 17 -7.91 -10.08 12.35
CA ARG A 17 -7.08 -8.95 11.89
C ARG A 17 -5.91 -8.74 12.86
N PRO A 18 -4.67 -8.52 12.36
CA PRO A 18 -3.56 -8.17 13.22
C PRO A 18 -3.91 -7.01 14.15
N SER A 19 -3.43 -7.06 15.40
CA SER A 19 -3.65 -5.95 16.33
C SER A 19 -2.99 -4.67 15.83
N ASP A 20 -3.51 -3.52 16.25
CA ASP A 20 -2.89 -2.23 15.93
C ASP A 20 -1.43 -2.16 16.40
N GLU A 21 -1.08 -2.84 17.50
CA GLU A 21 0.31 -2.96 17.94
C GLU A 21 1.16 -3.71 16.92
N ARG A 22 0.67 -4.83 16.37
CA ARG A 22 1.36 -5.58 15.31
C ARG A 22 1.49 -4.73 14.05
N LEU A 23 0.44 -4.01 13.65
CA LEU A 23 0.46 -3.12 12.49
C LEU A 23 1.48 -1.99 12.67
N ARG A 24 1.61 -1.40 13.87
CA ARG A 24 2.67 -0.41 14.18
C ARG A 24 4.07 -1.01 14.05
N GLN A 25 4.27 -2.23 14.51
CA GLN A 25 5.56 -2.92 14.36
C GLN A 25 5.89 -3.15 12.88
N VAL A 26 4.91 -3.61 12.10
CA VAL A 26 5.05 -3.81 10.66
C VAL A 26 5.38 -2.49 9.96
N PHE A 27 4.61 -1.43 10.21
CA PHE A 27 4.88 -0.09 9.66
C PHE A 27 6.32 0.34 9.90
N ASN A 28 6.79 0.29 11.16
CA ASN A 28 8.16 0.69 11.51
C ASN A 28 9.23 -0.17 10.85
N VAL A 29 8.94 -1.45 10.62
CA VAL A 29 9.84 -2.38 9.92
C VAL A 29 9.91 -2.03 8.43
N LEU A 30 8.77 -1.78 7.79
CA LEU A 30 8.70 -1.36 6.39
C LEU A 30 9.39 -0.01 6.17
N GLU A 31 9.04 1.01 6.97
CA GLU A 31 9.64 2.34 6.94
C GLU A 31 11.16 2.26 6.97
N ARG A 32 11.70 1.62 8.02
CA ARG A 32 13.15 1.44 8.14
C ARG A 32 13.74 0.68 6.96
N HIS A 33 13.07 -0.36 6.48
CA HIS A 33 13.58 -1.13 5.35
C HIS A 33 13.64 -0.27 4.09
N VAL A 34 12.58 0.45 3.77
CA VAL A 34 12.50 1.37 2.62
C VAL A 34 13.60 2.43 2.71
N GLU A 35 13.74 3.10 3.84
CA GLU A 35 14.75 4.16 4.00
C GLU A 35 16.19 3.62 3.93
N THR A 36 16.48 2.50 4.59
CA THR A 36 17.87 2.01 4.70
C THR A 36 18.32 1.18 3.51
N ARG A 37 17.43 0.37 2.92
CA ARG A 37 17.76 -0.51 1.80
C ARG A 37 17.63 0.18 0.46
N TYR A 38 16.66 1.07 0.31
CA TYR A 38 16.33 1.73 -0.94
C TYR A 38 16.70 3.22 -0.97
N GLY A 39 16.94 3.84 0.19
CA GLY A 39 17.29 5.26 0.25
C GLY A 39 16.12 6.19 -0.08
N ILE A 40 14.89 5.68 0.06
CA ILE A 40 13.64 6.42 -0.20
C ILE A 40 13.10 6.92 1.14
N PRO A 41 13.04 8.23 1.39
CA PRO A 41 12.44 8.78 2.59
C PRO A 41 10.95 8.45 2.70
N VAL A 42 10.49 8.16 3.92
CA VAL A 42 9.06 7.99 4.23
C VAL A 42 8.67 9.08 5.23
N LEU A 43 7.67 9.90 4.86
CA LEU A 43 7.30 11.09 5.63
C LEU A 43 5.82 11.06 6.02
N ILE A 44 5.54 11.17 7.31
CA ILE A 44 4.18 11.39 7.83
C ILE A 44 3.93 12.91 7.85
N LYS A 45 2.95 13.39 7.07
CA LYS A 45 2.67 14.82 6.93
C LYS A 45 1.20 15.07 6.55
N ASP A 46 0.81 16.34 6.49
CA ASP A 46 -0.49 16.75 5.94
C ASP A 46 -0.46 16.54 4.41
N VAL A 47 -1.34 15.68 3.89
CA VAL A 47 -1.47 15.41 2.45
C VAL A 47 -2.75 16.09 1.96
N PRO A 48 -2.74 16.78 0.80
CA PRO A 48 -3.93 17.48 0.33
C PRO A 48 -5.12 16.53 0.09
N ASP A 49 -6.29 16.88 0.59
CA ASP A 49 -7.55 16.23 0.23
C ASP A 49 -7.69 16.13 -1.30
N PRO A 50 -8.14 14.99 -1.85
CA PRO A 50 -8.71 13.81 -1.16
C PRO A 50 -7.72 12.64 -0.99
N PHE A 51 -6.40 12.89 -0.94
CA PHE A 51 -5.39 11.83 -0.98
C PHE A 51 -4.96 11.38 0.42
N ALA A 52 -4.90 10.07 0.64
CA ALA A 52 -4.39 9.45 1.88
C ALA A 52 -2.85 9.35 1.94
N GLY A 53 -2.19 9.56 0.79
CA GLY A 53 -0.75 9.50 0.62
C GLY A 53 -0.34 10.02 -0.75
N ASP A 54 0.94 10.30 -0.93
CA ASP A 54 1.51 10.87 -2.16
C ASP A 54 2.93 10.36 -2.41
N LEU A 55 3.41 10.46 -3.65
CA LEU A 55 4.78 10.13 -4.02
C LEU A 55 5.21 10.91 -5.26
N ASP A 56 6.51 11.15 -5.39
CA ASP A 56 7.13 11.73 -6.59
C ASP A 56 8.15 10.78 -7.26
N GLY A 57 8.29 9.57 -6.70
CA GLY A 57 9.31 8.60 -7.08
C GLY A 57 10.63 8.74 -6.31
N ALA A 58 10.85 9.83 -5.58
CA ALA A 58 12.01 10.00 -4.69
C ALA A 58 11.63 9.82 -3.23
N GLU A 59 10.41 10.20 -2.84
CA GLU A 59 9.89 10.13 -1.48
C GLU A 59 8.48 9.51 -1.44
N ILE A 60 8.12 8.94 -0.29
CA ILE A 60 6.76 8.45 0.00
C ILE A 60 6.18 9.30 1.13
N HIS A 61 4.97 9.81 0.93
CA HIS A 61 4.26 10.62 1.91
C HIS A 61 2.96 9.92 2.34
N ILE A 62 2.67 9.99 3.64
CA ILE A 62 1.51 9.36 4.26
C ILE A 62 0.80 10.43 5.08
N ASP A 63 -0.52 10.52 4.95
CA ASP A 63 -1.29 11.48 5.74
C ASP A 63 -1.23 11.12 7.24
N TYR A 64 -1.12 12.13 8.09
CA TYR A 64 -1.08 11.93 9.54
C TYR A 64 -2.44 11.48 10.13
N ASP A 65 -3.54 11.72 9.42
CA ASP A 65 -4.90 11.40 9.88
C ASP A 65 -5.31 9.95 9.59
N GLU A 66 -4.48 9.20 8.86
CA GLU A 66 -4.70 7.79 8.57
C GLU A 66 -4.56 6.92 9.82
N ASP A 67 -5.43 5.92 9.93
CA ASP A 67 -5.24 4.88 10.93
C ASP A 67 -4.06 3.96 10.58
N ILE A 68 -3.62 3.13 11.53
CA ILE A 68 -2.42 2.32 11.32
C ILE A 68 -2.58 1.24 10.25
N GLU A 69 -3.80 0.75 10.02
CA GLU A 69 -4.06 -0.25 8.98
C GLU A 69 -3.92 0.40 7.59
N SER A 70 -4.56 1.55 7.41
CA SER A 70 -4.39 2.39 6.21
C SER A 70 -2.92 2.74 5.99
N ALA A 71 -2.21 3.20 7.02
CA ALA A 71 -0.81 3.59 6.89
C ALA A 71 0.10 2.44 6.43
N VAL A 72 -0.11 1.21 6.92
CA VAL A 72 0.61 0.01 6.47
C VAL A 72 0.29 -0.33 5.01
N PHE A 73 -0.98 -0.20 4.61
CA PHE A 73 -1.35 -0.38 3.21
C PHE A 73 -0.68 0.67 2.31
N ILE A 74 -0.77 1.95 2.68
CA ILE A 74 -0.28 3.09 1.91
C ILE A 74 1.23 3.01 1.73
N ILE A 75 2.03 2.79 2.79
CA ILE A 75 3.50 2.69 2.64
C ILE A 75 3.89 1.56 1.67
N ALA A 76 3.27 0.38 1.79
CA ALA A 76 3.59 -0.76 0.96
C ALA A 76 3.15 -0.55 -0.50
N HIS A 77 1.98 0.06 -0.70
CA HIS A 77 1.42 0.32 -2.02
C HIS A 77 2.19 1.42 -2.77
N LEU A 78 2.45 2.56 -2.10
CA LEU A 78 3.23 3.66 -2.67
C LEU A 78 4.70 3.27 -2.91
N PHE A 79 5.26 2.35 -2.11
CA PHE A 79 6.57 1.75 -2.44
C PHE A 79 6.53 1.05 -3.80
N GLY A 80 5.46 0.27 -4.08
CA GLY A 80 5.30 -0.40 -5.36
C GLY A 80 5.26 0.57 -6.54
N HIS A 81 4.48 1.65 -6.41
CA HIS A 81 4.48 2.72 -7.41
C HIS A 81 5.82 3.44 -7.52
N THR A 82 6.52 3.66 -6.40
CA THR A 82 7.86 4.28 -6.41
C THR A 82 8.85 3.43 -7.23
N VAL A 83 8.83 2.11 -7.08
CA VAL A 83 9.64 1.20 -7.92
C VAL A 83 9.22 1.31 -9.39
N GLN A 84 7.92 1.26 -9.69
CA GLN A 84 7.42 1.38 -11.07
C GLN A 84 7.82 2.70 -11.73
N TRP A 85 7.69 3.82 -11.02
CA TRP A 85 7.97 5.16 -11.56
C TRP A 85 9.45 5.37 -11.88
N ASN A 86 10.34 4.72 -11.13
CA ASN A 86 11.78 4.79 -11.37
C ASN A 86 12.26 3.80 -12.44
N SER A 87 11.49 2.74 -12.73
CA SER A 87 11.88 1.69 -13.67
C SER A 87 11.18 1.77 -15.03
N CYS A 88 10.04 2.47 -15.12
CA CYS A 88 9.22 2.55 -16.31
C CYS A 88 8.61 3.95 -16.49
N GLU A 89 9.00 4.65 -17.56
CA GLU A 89 8.48 5.98 -17.88
C GLU A 89 6.96 5.96 -18.10
N ARG A 90 6.43 4.92 -18.77
CA ARG A 90 4.99 4.76 -19.00
C ARG A 90 4.20 4.60 -17.70
N ALA A 91 4.73 3.84 -16.74
CA ALA A 91 4.09 3.68 -15.44
C ALA A 91 4.02 5.01 -14.68
N ARG A 92 5.09 5.81 -14.74
CA ARG A 92 5.11 7.17 -14.19
C ARG A 92 4.09 8.07 -14.90
N GLU A 93 3.99 8.00 -16.23
CA GLU A 93 2.99 8.77 -16.98
C GLU A 93 1.55 8.40 -16.59
N LEU A 94 1.26 7.12 -16.37
CA LEU A 94 -0.06 6.66 -15.92
C LEU A 94 -0.40 7.22 -14.54
N GLY A 95 0.56 7.23 -13.61
CA GLY A 95 0.37 7.75 -12.26
C GLY A 95 -0.01 9.23 -12.18
N TYR A 96 0.35 10.04 -13.18
CA TYR A 96 -0.05 11.46 -13.25
C TYR A 96 -1.45 11.70 -13.85
N GLN A 97 -2.11 10.67 -14.39
CA GLN A 97 -3.37 10.85 -15.11
C GLN A 97 -4.57 10.66 -14.19
N PHE A 98 -5.33 11.74 -13.97
CA PHE A 98 -6.68 11.63 -13.42
C PHE A 98 -7.67 11.26 -14.53
N LEU A 99 -8.01 9.98 -14.64
CA LEU A 99 -8.85 9.46 -15.72
C LEU A 99 -10.28 9.19 -15.24
N GLN A 100 -11.24 9.89 -15.82
CA GLN A 100 -12.66 9.56 -15.67
C GLN A 100 -13.12 8.72 -16.86
N ASN A 101 -13.68 7.54 -16.58
CA ASN A 101 -14.22 6.59 -17.57
C ASN A 101 -13.18 6.18 -18.65
N PRO A 102 -12.08 5.52 -18.27
CA PRO A 102 -11.11 5.01 -19.23
C PRO A 102 -11.78 4.00 -20.19
N GLY A 103 -11.37 4.02 -21.46
CA GLY A 103 -11.76 2.98 -22.42
C GLY A 103 -11.21 1.61 -21.99
N GLU A 104 -11.77 0.52 -22.52
CA GLU A 104 -11.44 -0.85 -22.09
C GLU A 104 -9.94 -1.18 -22.16
N GLU A 105 -9.24 -0.72 -23.20
CA GLU A 105 -7.79 -0.95 -23.35
C GLU A 105 -6.97 -0.25 -22.25
N LEU A 106 -7.29 1.01 -21.96
CA LEU A 106 -6.63 1.77 -20.90
C LEU A 106 -7.00 1.22 -19.51
N LEU A 107 -8.23 0.75 -19.33
CA LEU A 107 -8.65 0.09 -18.10
C LEU A 107 -7.84 -1.20 -17.87
N ALA A 108 -7.61 -2.00 -18.90
CA ALA A 108 -6.77 -3.19 -18.80
C ALA A 108 -5.31 -2.83 -18.44
N GLU A 109 -4.76 -1.78 -19.04
CA GLU A 109 -3.43 -1.27 -18.69
C GLU A 109 -3.34 -0.80 -17.23
N LEU A 110 -4.36 -0.08 -16.73
CA LEU A 110 -4.44 0.35 -15.34
C LEU A 110 -4.54 -0.84 -14.37
N VAL A 111 -5.29 -1.87 -14.73
CA VAL A 111 -5.38 -3.11 -13.92
C VAL A 111 -4.01 -3.78 -13.80
N ASP A 112 -3.23 -3.82 -14.90
CA ASP A 112 -1.87 -4.38 -14.86
C ASP A 112 -0.91 -3.48 -14.07
N TYR A 113 -1.04 -2.16 -14.18
CA TYR A 113 -0.31 -1.17 -13.39
C TYR A 113 -0.52 -1.37 -11.88
N GLU A 114 -1.78 -1.46 -11.43
CA GLU A 114 -2.12 -1.71 -10.03
C GLU A 114 -1.66 -3.09 -9.54
N ARG A 115 -1.79 -4.11 -10.39
CA ARG A 115 -1.35 -5.47 -10.06
C ARG A 115 0.15 -5.51 -9.79
N ASP A 116 0.94 -4.84 -10.62
CA ASP A 116 2.39 -4.82 -10.45
C ASP A 116 2.82 -4.01 -9.22
N ALA A 117 2.14 -2.90 -8.90
CA ALA A 117 2.36 -2.18 -7.64
C ALA A 117 2.14 -3.10 -6.44
N CYS A 118 1.02 -3.82 -6.39
CA CYS A 118 0.72 -4.80 -5.35
C CYS A 118 1.75 -5.93 -5.26
N ARG A 119 2.32 -6.38 -6.38
CA ARG A 119 3.38 -7.40 -6.36
C ARG A 119 4.65 -6.89 -5.69
N TYR A 120 5.03 -5.64 -5.95
CA TYR A 120 6.15 -5.00 -5.23
C TYR A 120 5.83 -4.79 -3.75
N SER A 121 4.59 -4.47 -3.38
CA SER A 121 4.18 -4.38 -1.97
C SER A 121 4.38 -5.70 -1.23
N ILE A 122 3.92 -6.81 -1.81
CA ILE A 122 4.11 -8.16 -1.22
C ILE A 122 5.59 -8.51 -1.11
N GLN A 123 6.37 -8.19 -2.15
CA GLN A 123 7.81 -8.38 -2.13
C GLN A 123 8.49 -7.57 -1.01
N LEU A 124 8.06 -6.33 -0.78
CA LEU A 124 8.57 -5.49 0.31
C LEU A 124 8.33 -6.14 1.68
N PHE A 125 7.13 -6.66 1.95
CA PHE A 125 6.85 -7.39 3.19
C PHE A 125 7.83 -8.56 3.38
N HIS A 126 8.02 -9.37 2.34
CA HIS A 126 8.94 -10.50 2.40
C HIS A 126 10.39 -10.08 2.63
N GLU A 127 10.86 -9.02 1.99
CA GLU A 127 12.24 -8.50 2.16
C GLU A 127 12.47 -7.88 3.53
N ALA A 128 11.41 -7.32 4.13
CA ALA A 128 11.43 -6.82 5.49
C ALA A 128 11.24 -7.92 6.55
N GLY A 129 11.03 -9.18 6.13
CA GLY A 129 10.87 -10.34 7.02
C GLY A 129 9.48 -10.46 7.64
N VAL A 130 8.45 -9.88 7.03
CA VAL A 130 7.04 -9.96 7.44
C VAL A 130 6.34 -11.02 6.59
N HIS A 131 5.72 -12.02 7.22
CA HIS A 131 5.19 -13.22 6.55
C HIS A 131 3.87 -13.77 7.15
N ASP A 132 3.41 -13.18 8.25
CA ASP A 132 2.22 -13.59 9.01
C ASP A 132 0.92 -13.01 8.46
#